data_AF-A0A1G8LAP6-F1
#
_entry.id   AF-A0A1G8LAP6-F1
#
_cell.length_a   1.000
_cell.length_b   1.000
_cell.length_c   1.000
_cell.angle_alpha   90.00
_cell.angle_beta   90.00
_cell.angle_gamma   90.00
#
_symmetry.space_group_name_H-M   'P 1'
#
loop_
_entity.id
_entity.type
_entity.pdbx_description
1 polymer ?
#
loop_
_entity_poly.entity_id
_entity_poly.type
_entity_poly.pdbx_seq_one_letter_code
_entity_poly.pdbx_strand_id
1 'polypeptide(L)'
;MLLARDLEPLEIYLSAVFPDLTQNEFDALASFCFNVGLRAFETSTMFRMLKAGDKTGAANEFGRWIHGGGKELPGLVRRRADERDLFLGR
;
A
#
# COMPACT_ATOMS: atom_id res chain seq x y z
N MET A 1 15.84 -17.12 2.13
CA MET A 1 15.25 -16.36 3.26
C MET A 1 13.76 -16.23 2.98
N LEU A 2 12.88 -16.60 3.92
CA LEU A 2 11.43 -16.70 3.70
C LEU A 2 10.82 -15.40 3.11
N LEU A 3 11.32 -14.24 3.55
CA LEU A 3 10.84 -12.91 3.17
C LEU A 3 10.93 -12.54 1.68
N ALA A 4 11.94 -13.01 0.94
CA ALA A 4 12.09 -12.64 -0.48
C ALA A 4 11.11 -13.42 -1.39
N ARG A 5 10.73 -14.64 -0.99
CA ARG A 5 9.80 -15.48 -1.76
C ARG A 5 8.33 -15.10 -1.52
N ASP A 6 8.02 -14.51 -0.37
CA ASP A 6 6.65 -14.10 -0.03
C ASP A 6 6.24 -12.80 -0.74
N LEU A 7 7.21 -11.99 -1.18
CA LEU A 7 6.96 -10.74 -1.91
C LEU A 7 6.83 -10.95 -3.43
N GLU A 8 7.52 -11.94 -3.99
CA GLU A 8 7.56 -12.14 -5.45
C GLU A 8 6.16 -12.25 -6.10
N PRO A 9 5.18 -12.99 -5.56
CA PRO A 9 3.83 -13.01 -6.12
C PRO A 9 3.10 -11.66 -6.00
N LEU A 10 3.35 -10.91 -4.92
CA LEU A 10 2.79 -9.59 -4.71
C LEU A 10 3.37 -8.58 -5.70
N GLU A 11 4.69 -8.60 -5.90
CA GLU A 11 5.40 -7.72 -6.81
C GLU A 11 5.00 -7.95 -8.27
N ILE A 12 4.88 -9.22 -8.68
CA ILE A 12 4.36 -9.60 -10.00
C ILE A 12 2.93 -9.07 -10.17
N TYR A 13 2.08 -9.27 -9.15
CA TYR A 13 0.70 -8.79 -9.20
C TYR A 13 0.63 -7.26 -9.32
N LEU A 14 1.35 -6.51 -8.49
CA LEU A 14 1.33 -5.05 -8.50
C LEU A 14 1.83 -4.50 -9.84
N SER A 15 2.90 -5.10 -10.39
CA SER A 15 3.44 -4.73 -11.71
C SER A 15 2.45 -4.97 -12.84
N ALA A 16 1.66 -6.05 -12.75
CA ALA A 16 0.65 -6.38 -13.76
C ALA A 16 -0.60 -5.47 -13.67
N VAL A 17 -1.03 -5.12 -12.46
CA VAL A 17 -2.26 -4.34 -12.24
C VAL A 17 -2.04 -2.84 -12.40
N PHE A 18 -0.84 -2.36 -12.04
CA PHE A 18 -0.45 -0.95 -12.06
C PHE A 18 0.93 -0.78 -12.75
N PRO A 19 1.03 -0.97 -14.07
CA PRO A 19 2.31 -0.92 -14.79
C PRO A 19 2.96 0.47 -14.81
N ASP A 20 2.19 1.53 -14.56
CA ASP A 20 2.64 2.93 -14.63
C ASP A 20 2.98 3.53 -13.25
N LEU A 21 3.24 2.68 -12.24
CA LEU A 21 3.73 3.15 -10.95
C LEU A 21 5.20 3.57 -11.04
N THR A 22 5.54 4.64 -10.32
CA THR A 22 6.95 4.93 -10.05
C THR A 22 7.51 3.90 -9.06
N GLN A 23 8.84 3.78 -8.97
CA GLN A 23 9.47 2.86 -8.01
C GLN A 23 9.01 3.13 -6.57
N ASN A 24 8.94 4.41 -6.20
CA ASN A 24 8.49 4.85 -4.88
C ASN A 24 7.03 4.46 -4.59
N GLU A 25 6.13 4.62 -5.56
CA GLU A 25 4.74 4.21 -5.43
C GLU A 25 4.61 2.69 -5.30
N PHE A 26 5.39 1.95 -6.09
CA PHE A 26 5.45 0.50 -6.05
C PHE A 26 5.93 -0.01 -4.68
N ASP A 27 7.05 0.50 -4.19
CA ASP A 27 7.65 0.09 -2.92
C ASP A 27 6.72 0.37 -1.74
N ALA A 28 6.06 1.54 -1.75
CA ALA A 28 5.05 1.89 -0.74
C ALA A 28 3.85 0.92 -0.76
N LEU A 29 3.33 0.59 -1.95
CA LEU A 29 2.21 -0.34 -2.08
C LEU A 29 2.60 -1.78 -1.73
N ALA A 30 3.82 -2.21 -2.07
CA ALA A 30 4.35 -3.51 -1.68
C ALA A 30 4.44 -3.62 -0.15
N SER A 31 5.03 -2.62 0.52
CA SER A 31 5.07 -2.55 1.99
C SER A 31 3.66 -2.55 2.61
N PHE A 32 2.75 -1.78 2.02
CA PHE A 32 1.38 -1.66 2.50
C PHE A 32 0.65 -3.01 2.40
N CYS A 33 0.67 -3.64 1.23
CA CYS A 33 0.01 -4.90 0.95
C CYS A 33 0.62 -6.06 1.74
N PHE A 34 1.93 -6.05 1.97
CA PHE A 34 2.58 -7.03 2.85
C PHE A 34 2.02 -6.97 4.28
N ASN A 35 1.70 -5.76 4.77
CA ASN A 35 1.17 -5.61 6.13
C ASN A 35 -0.34 -5.80 6.24
N VAL A 36 -1.12 -5.32 5.26
CA VAL A 36 -2.59 -5.34 5.29
C VAL A 36 -3.16 -6.62 4.68
N GLY A 37 -2.42 -7.24 3.76
CA GLY A 37 -2.85 -8.36 2.96
C GLY A 37 -3.48 -7.91 1.63
N LEU A 38 -3.16 -8.64 0.56
CA LEU A 38 -3.56 -8.32 -0.80
C LEU A 38 -5.08 -8.21 -0.98
N ARG A 39 -5.84 -9.17 -0.43
CA ARG A 39 -7.31 -9.19 -0.57
C ARG A 39 -7.99 -7.95 0.03
N ALA A 40 -7.47 -7.44 1.15
CA ALA A 40 -8.00 -6.24 1.78
C ALA A 40 -7.64 -4.99 0.95
N PHE A 41 -6.46 -4.97 0.34
CA PHE A 41 -6.09 -3.92 -0.62
C PHE A 41 -7.00 -3.95 -1.87
N GLU A 42 -7.21 -5.08 -2.53
CA GLU A 42 -8.02 -5.19 -3.76
C GLU A 42 -9.46 -4.69 -3.62
N THR A 43 -10.03 -4.81 -2.43
CA THR A 43 -11.41 -4.38 -2.13
C THR A 43 -11.48 -2.95 -1.59
N SER A 44 -10.35 -2.27 -1.44
CA SER A 44 -10.27 -0.96 -0.82
C SER A 44 -10.69 0.20 -1.73
N THR A 45 -10.99 1.34 -1.12
CA THR A 45 -11.12 2.62 -1.85
C THR A 45 -9.79 3.02 -2.51
N MET A 46 -8.65 2.78 -1.84
CA MET A 46 -7.32 3.06 -2.36
C MET A 46 -7.08 2.37 -3.70
N PHE A 47 -7.39 1.08 -3.81
CA PHE A 47 -7.26 0.32 -5.07
C PHE A 47 -8.13 0.91 -6.18
N ARG A 48 -9.39 1.27 -5.88
CA ARG A 48 -10.29 1.90 -6.86
C ARG A 48 -9.76 3.25 -7.33
N MET A 49 -9.20 4.07 -6.44
CA MET A 49 -8.57 5.35 -6.78
C MET A 49 -7.35 5.16 -7.67
N LEU A 50 -6.46 4.20 -7.34
CA LEU A 50 -5.30 3.87 -8.19
C LEU A 50 -5.73 3.40 -9.58
N LYS A 51 -6.75 2.54 -9.69
CA LYS A 51 -7.29 2.10 -10.99
C LYS A 51 -7.92 3.23 -11.81
N ALA A 52 -8.39 4.29 -11.14
CA ALA A 52 -8.90 5.50 -11.77
C ALA A 52 -7.79 6.52 -12.09
N GLY A 53 -6.52 6.23 -11.75
CA GLY A 53 -5.40 7.16 -11.91
C GLY A 53 -5.32 8.25 -10.84
N ASP A 54 -6.19 8.22 -9.83
CA ASP A 54 -6.20 9.19 -8.71
C ASP A 54 -5.16 8.80 -7.65
N LYS A 55 -3.89 9.06 -7.97
CA LYS A 55 -2.76 8.78 -7.09
C LYS A 55 -2.78 9.64 -5.81
N THR A 56 -3.26 10.89 -5.89
CA THR A 56 -3.37 11.78 -4.73
C THR A 56 -4.46 11.31 -3.76
N GLY A 57 -5.63 10.93 -4.28
CA GLY A 57 -6.69 10.31 -3.47
C GLY A 57 -6.21 9.02 -2.82
N ALA A 58 -5.55 8.14 -3.58
CA ALA A 58 -4.98 6.90 -3.04
C ALA A 58 -3.97 7.17 -1.89
N ALA A 59 -3.10 8.17 -2.03
CA ALA A 59 -2.15 8.54 -0.99
C ALA A 59 -2.84 8.98 0.33
N ASN A 60 -4.03 9.59 0.24
CA ASN A 60 -4.78 9.99 1.43
C ASN A 60 -5.45 8.80 2.13
N GLU A 61 -5.67 7.67 1.43
CA GLU A 61 -6.30 6.49 2.02
C GLU A 61 -5.37 5.74 2.99
N PHE A 62 -4.05 5.92 2.93
CA PHE A 62 -3.09 5.25 3.84
C PHE A 62 -3.45 5.46 5.32
N GLY A 63 -3.82 6.69 5.69
CA GLY A 63 -4.16 7.07 7.06
C GLY A 63 -5.41 6.38 7.63
N ARG A 64 -6.21 5.71 6.79
CA ARG A 64 -7.38 4.95 7.24
C ARG A 64 -7.01 3.57 7.79
N TRP A 65 -5.80 3.07 7.50
CA TRP A 65 -5.31 1.74 7.86
C TRP A 65 -4.44 1.74 9.12
N ILE A 66 -4.96 2.39 10.17
CA ILE A 66 -4.25 2.62 11.45
C ILE A 66 -4.86 1.89 12.64
N HIS A 67 -5.99 1.20 12.44
CA HIS A 67 -6.72 0.54 13.51
C HIS A 67 -6.41 -0.97 13.57
N GLY A 68 -6.32 -1.52 14.78
CA GLY A 68 -6.24 -2.96 15.03
C GLY A 68 -6.83 -3.30 16.39
N GLY A 69 -7.67 -4.34 16.45
CA GLY A 69 -8.39 -4.70 17.68
C GLY A 69 -9.35 -3.61 18.18
N GLY A 70 -9.94 -2.83 17.25
CA GLY A 70 -10.92 -1.77 17.58
C GLY A 70 -10.34 -0.45 18.07
N LYS A 71 -9.01 -0.28 18.05
CA LYS A 71 -8.32 0.95 18.47
C LYS A 71 -7.26 1.37 17.47
N GLU A 72 -6.93 2.64 17.45
CA GLU A 72 -5.75 3.13 16.74
C GLU A 72 -4.47 2.54 17.35
N LEU A 73 -3.54 2.13 16.49
CA LEU A 73 -2.25 1.59 16.87
C LEU A 73 -1.15 2.59 16.47
N PRO A 74 -0.40 3.18 17.42
CA PRO A 74 0.63 4.17 17.10
C PRO A 74 1.68 3.68 16.08
N GLY A 75 2.02 2.39 16.13
CA GLY A 75 2.92 1.78 15.15
C GLY A 75 2.35 1.78 13.73
N LEU A 76 1.04 1.58 13.56
CA LEU A 76 0.40 1.67 12.25
C LEU A 76 0.28 3.12 11.79
N VAL A 77 -0.02 4.06 12.68
CA VAL A 77 -0.03 5.49 12.35
C VAL A 77 1.30 5.92 11.74
N ARG A 78 2.41 5.60 12.40
CA ARG A 78 3.75 5.90 11.89
C ARG A 78 4.02 5.20 10.56
N ARG A 79 3.74 3.90 10.47
CA ARG A 79 3.96 3.12 9.25
C ARG A 79 3.20 3.69 8.04
N ARG A 80 1.94 4.11 8.22
CA ARG A 80 1.13 4.69 7.13
C ARG A 80 1.58 6.08 6.72
N ALA A 81 2.14 6.87 7.65
CA ALA A 81 2.78 8.13 7.30
C ALA A 81 4.03 7.88 6.43
N ASP A 82 4.92 6.97 6.86
CA ASP A 82 6.15 6.64 6.13
C ASP A 82 5.85 6.08 4.73
N GLU A 83 4.88 5.15 4.61
CA GLU A 83 4.49 4.60 3.30
C GLU A 83 3.82 5.64 2.40
N ARG A 84 3.02 6.56 2.96
CA ARG A 84 2.43 7.65 2.20
C ARG A 84 3.50 8.61 1.68
N ASP A 85 4.46 8.97 2.52
CA ASP A 85 5.52 9.89 2.14
C ASP A 85 6.43 9.26 1.09
N LEU A 86 6.76 7.97 1.23
CA LEU A 86 7.41 7.19 0.18
C LEU A 86 6.58 7.20 -1.11
N PHE A 87 5.28 6.90 -1.05
CA PHE A 87 4.40 6.90 -2.24
C PHE A 87 4.38 8.26 -2.96
N LEU A 88 4.47 9.37 -2.22
CA LEU A 88 4.53 10.73 -2.74
C LEU A 88 5.95 11.18 -3.15
N GLY A 89 6.96 10.36 -2.91
CA GLY A 89 8.38 10.64 -3.21
C GLY A 89 8.98 11.76 -2.35
N ARG A 90 8.67 11.78 -1.06
CA ARG A 90 9.12 12.78 -0.09
C ARG A 90 10.08 12.22 0.95
#